data_AF-A0A356TLX1-F1
#
_entry.id   AF-A0A356TLX1-F1
#
_cell.length_a   1.000
_cell.length_b   1.000
_cell.length_c   1.000
_cell.angle_alpha   90.00
_cell.angle_beta   90.00
_cell.angle_gamma   90.00
#
_symmetry.space_group_name_H-M   'P 1'
#
loop_
_entity.id
_entity.type
_entity.pdbx_description
1 polymer ?
#
loop_
_entity_poly.entity_id
_entity_poly.type
_entity_poly.pdbx_seq_one_letter_code
_entity_poly.pdbx_strand_id
1 'polypeptide(L)' 'MRAAFAAIHSRIEACADDTLTGALVPTRVVLRADGTVQHAQVQDAHVPPDVRSCVAREARAVRVPAFSQQSVSVLYPFRL' A
#
# COMPACT_ATOMS: atom_id res chain seq x y z
N MET A 1 4.76 11.48 -3.36
CA MET A 1 3.99 10.24 -3.05
C MET A 1 4.45 9.04 -3.86
N ARG A 2 4.42 9.06 -5.21
CA ARG A 2 4.78 7.89 -6.05
C ARG A 2 6.17 7.29 -5.75
N ALA A 3 7.19 8.13 -5.54
CA ALA A 3 8.54 7.67 -5.18
C ALA A 3 8.60 6.92 -3.83
N ALA A 4 7.79 7.32 -2.85
CA ALA A 4 7.75 6.67 -1.54
C ALA A 4 7.07 5.29 -1.62
N PHE A 5 6.02 5.16 -2.43
CA PHE A 5 5.38 3.87 -2.70
C PHE A 5 6.27 2.95 -3.55
N ALA A 6 7.04 3.50 -4.48
CA ALA A 6 8.03 2.73 -5.24
C ALA A 6 9.14 2.14 -4.35
N ALA A 7 9.50 2.80 -3.24
CA ALA A 7 10.54 2.33 -2.34
C ALA A 7 10.17 1.05 -1.56
N ILE A 8 8.87 0.77 -1.40
CA ILE A 8 8.38 -0.45 -0.74
C ILE A 8 7.96 -1.53 -1.75
N HIS A 9 8.10 -1.26 -3.04
CA HIS A 9 7.61 -2.14 -4.12
C HIS A 9 8.14 -3.57 -3.95
N SER A 10 9.44 -3.76 -3.76
CA SER A 10 10.02 -5.10 -3.59
C SER A 10 9.53 -5.85 -2.36
N ARG A 11 9.12 -5.13 -1.30
CA ARG A 11 8.53 -5.73 -0.10
C ARG A 11 7.09 -6.16 -0.33
N ILE A 12 6.37 -5.39 -1.15
CA ILE A 12 5.02 -5.72 -1.58
C ILE A 12 5.04 -6.92 -2.53
N GLU A 13 5.96 -6.97 -3.50
CA GLU A 13 6.15 -8.14 -4.37
C GLU A 13 6.47 -9.40 -3.55
N ALA A 14 7.24 -9.29 -2.47
CA ALA A 14 7.50 -10.41 -1.56
C ALA A 14 6.25 -10.90 -0.79
N CYS A 15 5.15 -10.15 -0.80
CA CYS A 15 3.86 -10.61 -0.27
C CYS A 15 3.09 -11.49 -1.27
N ALA A 16 3.52 -11.54 -2.53
CA ALA A 16 2.87 -12.34 -3.55
C ALA A 16 3.00 -13.83 -3.22
N ASP A 17 1.94 -14.58 -3.50
CA ASP A 17 2.02 -16.03 -3.64
C ASP A 17 2.17 -16.40 -5.13
N ASP A 18 2.36 -17.69 -5.40
CA ASP A 18 2.52 -18.22 -6.77
C ASP A 18 1.31 -17.95 -7.68
N THR A 19 0.15 -17.58 -7.11
CA THR A 19 -1.08 -17.31 -7.87
C THR A 19 -1.27 -15.83 -8.20
N LEU A 20 -0.59 -14.93 -7.48
CA LEU A 20 -0.77 -13.48 -7.58
C LEU A 20 0.48 -12.73 -8.03
N THR A 21 1.58 -13.43 -8.33
CA THR A 21 2.79 -12.83 -8.89
C THR A 21 2.45 -12.03 -10.16
N GLY A 22 2.79 -10.75 -10.18
CA GLY A 22 2.53 -9.82 -11.27
C GLY A 22 1.15 -9.14 -11.24
N ALA A 23 0.27 -9.49 -10.30
CA ALA A 23 -1.08 -8.94 -10.21
C ALA A 23 -1.09 -7.51 -9.68
N LEU A 24 -2.06 -6.70 -10.12
CA LEU A 24 -2.28 -5.36 -9.59
C LEU A 24 -3.30 -5.41 -8.45
N VAL A 25 -2.88 -4.95 -7.27
CA VAL A 25 -3.69 -4.95 -6.06
C VAL A 25 -4.04 -3.51 -5.66
N PRO A 26 -5.27 -3.05 -5.95
CA PRO A 26 -5.71 -1.70 -5.61
C PRO A 26 -5.80 -1.56 -4.09
N THR A 27 -4.93 -0.72 -3.53
CA THR A 27 -4.82 -0.52 -2.08
C THR A 27 -5.16 0.92 -1.75
N ARG A 28 -6.16 1.10 -0.87
CA ARG A 28 -6.50 2.39 -0.29
C ARG A 28 -5.54 2.69 0.84
N VAL A 29 -4.85 3.83 0.76
CA VAL A 29 -3.91 4.30 1.78
C VAL A 29 -4.37 5.66 2.27
N VAL A 30 -4.55 5.79 3.59
CA VAL A 30 -4.91 7.04 4.27
C VAL A 30 -3.66 7.56 4.97
N LEU A 31 -3.23 8.75 4.57
CA LEU A 31 -2.06 9.44 5.08
C LEU A 31 -2.49 10.57 6.00
N ARG A 32 -1.73 10.83 7.06
CA ARG A 32 -1.88 12.02 7.92
C ARG A 32 -0.98 13.14 7.41
N ALA A 33 -1.27 14.38 7.81
CA ALA A 33 -0.50 15.58 7.45
C ALA A 33 1.03 15.46 7.69
N ASP A 34 1.44 14.66 8.68
CA ASP A 34 2.86 14.38 9.00
C ASP A 34 3.55 13.43 8.01
N GLY A 35 2.82 12.95 7.01
CA GLY A 35 3.30 12.04 5.98
C GLY A 35 3.35 10.57 6.39
N THR A 36 2.79 10.21 7.54
CA THR A 36 2.65 8.80 7.97
C THR A 36 1.36 8.18 7.45
N VAL A 37 1.38 6.87 7.22
CA VAL A 37 0.17 6.11 6.86
C VAL A 37 -0.61 5.75 8.12
N GLN A 38 -1.84 6.25 8.21
CA GLN A 38 -2.79 5.92 9.27
C GLN A 38 -3.52 4.60 8.98
N HIS A 39 -3.91 4.37 7.73
CA HIS A 39 -4.67 3.20 7.33
C HIS A 39 -4.24 2.71 5.95
N ALA A 40 -4.19 1.40 5.78
CA ALA A 40 -3.95 0.76 4.49
C ALA A 40 -4.85 -0.47 4.38
N GLN A 41 -5.58 -0.57 3.27
CA GLN A 41 -6.54 -1.64 3.02
C GLN A 41 -6.56 -1.99 1.53
N VAL A 42 -6.41 -3.27 1.23
CA VAL A 42 -6.62 -3.81 -0.12
C VAL A 42 -8.11 -3.85 -0.42
N GLN A 43 -8.50 -3.29 -1.56
CA GLN A 43 -9.90 -3.15 -1.98
C GLN A 43 -10.42 -4.38 -2.75
N ASP A 44 -9.53 -5.22 -3.25
CA ASP A 44 -9.89 -6.43 -3.98
C ASP A 44 -10.16 -7.59 -3.02
N ALA A 45 -11.37 -8.14 -3.08
CA ALA A 45 -11.81 -9.24 -2.24
C ALA A 45 -11.25 -10.61 -2.67
N HIS A 46 -10.79 -10.74 -3.93
CA HIS A 46 -10.21 -11.97 -4.46
C HIS A 46 -8.79 -12.21 -3.95
N VAL A 47 -8.13 -11.17 -3.42
CA VAL A 47 -6.80 -11.30 -2.81
C VAL A 47 -6.95 -12.05 -1.48
N PRO A 48 -6.16 -13.13 -1.25
CA PRO A 48 -6.20 -13.88 -0.01
C PRO A 48 -5.99 -12.98 1.22
N PRO A 49 -6.66 -13.28 2.36
CA PRO A 49 -6.51 -12.49 3.59
C PRO A 49 -5.05 -12.29 4.04
N ASP A 50 -4.20 -13.29 3.84
CA ASP A 50 -2.79 -13.25 4.23
C ASP A 50 -1.99 -12.26 3.38
N VAL A 51 -2.19 -12.30 2.06
CA VAL A 51 -1.62 -11.34 1.11
C VAL A 51 -2.12 -9.92 1.39
N ARG A 52 -3.43 -9.75 1.64
CA ARG A 52 -4.01 -8.44 2.02
C ARG A 52 -3.36 -7.88 3.29
N SER A 53 -3.15 -8.72 4.29
CA SER A 53 -2.54 -8.32 5.57
C SER A 53 -1.06 -7.97 5.40
N CYS A 54 -0.33 -8.71 4.57
CA CYS A 54 1.07 -8.42 4.24
C CYS A 54 1.20 -7.08 3.51
N VAL A 55 0.41 -6.87 2.44
CA VAL A 55 0.39 -5.61 1.67
C VAL A 55 0.04 -4.42 2.56
N ALA A 56 -0.99 -4.56 3.40
CA ALA A 56 -1.40 -3.49 4.32
C ALA A 56 -0.30 -3.14 5.33
N ARG A 57 0.47 -4.12 5.81
CA ARG A 57 1.59 -3.89 6.73
C ARG A 57 2.72 -3.14 6.04
N GLU A 58 3.15 -3.58 4.86
CA GLU A 58 4.23 -2.91 4.11
C GLU A 58 3.80 -1.50 3.66
N ALA A 59 2.56 -1.34 3.21
CA ALA A 59 2.01 -0.02 2.87
C ALA A 59 2.01 0.94 4.06
N ARG A 60 1.80 0.46 5.30
CA ARG A 60 1.89 1.29 6.52
C ARG A 60 3.30 1.75 6.85
N ALA A 61 4.33 1.06 6.37
CA ALA A 61 5.73 1.45 6.56
C ALA A 61 6.15 2.63 5.66
N VAL A 62 5.30 3.03 4.70
CA VAL A 62 5.57 4.16 3.81
C VAL A 62 5.52 5.46 4.60
N ARG A 63 6.50 6.32 4.34
CA ARG A 63 6.51 7.71 4.77
C ARG A 63 6.63 8.61 3.56
N VAL A 64 5.75 9.60 3.46
CA VAL A 64 5.79 10.65 2.45
C VAL A 64 6.22 11.98 3.12
N PRO A 65 6.68 12.98 2.35
CA PRO A 65 6.85 14.32 2.90
C PRO A 65 5.54 14.86 3.46
N ALA A 66 5.65 15.64 4.55
CA ALA A 66 4.50 16.29 5.16
C ALA A 66 3.75 17.19 4.15
N PHE A 67 2.45 17.32 4.34
CA PHE A 67 1.57 18.07 3.45
C PHE A 67 0.55 18.89 4.23
N SER A 68 -0.04 19.88 3.56
CA SER A 68 -0.89 20.90 4.20
C SER A 68 -2.27 20.38 4.58
N GLN A 69 -2.79 19.37 3.88
CA GLN A 69 -4.08 18.75 4.22
C GLN A 69 -3.98 17.91 5.51
N GLN A 70 -5.05 17.90 6.31
CA GLN A 70 -5.10 17.11 7.56
C GLN A 70 -4.96 15.60 7.31
N SER A 71 -5.57 15.11 6.23
CA SER A 71 -5.43 13.73 5.77
C SER A 71 -5.65 13.64 4.26
N VAL A 72 -5.07 12.61 3.64
CA VAL A 72 -5.24 12.31 2.21
C VAL A 72 -5.49 10.82 2.06
N SER A 73 -6.57 10.46 1.35
CA SER A 73 -6.83 9.08 0.92
C SER A 73 -6.42 8.91 -0.54
N VAL A 74 -5.47 8.01 -0.80
CA VAL A 74 -5.05 7.64 -2.16
C VAL A 74 -5.43 6.19 -2.45
N LEU A 75 -5.83 5.92 -3.69
CA LEU A 75 -5.92 4.56 -4.22
C LEU A 75 -4.67 4.31 -5.05
N TYR A 76 -3.83 3.37 -4.61
CA TYR A 76 -2.59 3.02 -5.31
C TYR A 76 -2.62 1.55 -5.73
N PRO A 77 -2.47 1.23 -7.03
CA PRO A 77 -2.38 -0.14 -7.49
C PRO A 77 -0.95 -0.64 -7.30
N PHE A 78 -0.70 -1.36 -6.21
CA PHE A 78 0.60 -2.03 -6.06
C PHE A 78 0.68 -3.22 -7.00
N ARG A 79 1.89 -3.50 -7.47
CA ARG A 79 2.17 -4.72 -8.20
C ARG A 79 2.76 -5.73 -7.21
N LEU A 80 2.15 -6.91 -7.16
CA LEU A 80 2.69 -8.10 -6.52
C LEU A 80 3.67 -8.80 -7.46
#